data_AF-A0A1W0X949-F1
#
_entry.id   AF-A0A1W0X949-F1
#
_cell.length_a   1.000
_cell.length_b   1.000
_cell.length_c   1.000
_cell.angle_alpha   90.00
_cell.angle_beta   90.00
_cell.angle_gamma   90.00
#
_symmetry.space_group_name_H-M   'P 1'
#
loop_
_entity.id
_entity.type
_entity.pdbx_description
1 polymer ?
#
loop_
_entity_poly.entity_id
_entity_poly.type
_entity_poly.pdbx_seq_one_letter_code
_entity_poly.pdbx_strand_id
1 'polypeptide(L)'
;MIVTAVTFGEFDEDDGFDDKDEMWIPLKKDLEKSWPLESEYYESVLEESALGPELTLAQRDELLAVCLRHSVVFPRPDAKLGQCTAGFHHIKTGDVEPVYDLPRRHSASHIGKLERQVNNWIELGVVVPCSSLWSSNIFLVPKKG
;
A
#
# COMPACT_ATOMS: atom_id res chain seq x y z
N MET A 1 13.26 -24.78 -12.08
CA MET A 1 14.28 -24.38 -11.09
C MET A 1 13.61 -24.45 -9.75
N ILE A 2 13.92 -25.50 -8.98
CA ILE A 2 13.31 -25.80 -7.68
C ILE A 2 14.18 -25.09 -6.64
N VAL A 3 13.58 -24.24 -5.81
CA VAL A 3 14.23 -23.69 -4.62
C VAL A 3 13.30 -23.94 -3.44
N THR A 4 13.88 -24.58 -2.44
CA THR A 4 13.26 -25.20 -1.27
C THR A 4 13.17 -24.22 -0.11
N ALA A 5 12.09 -24.36 0.67
CA ALA A 5 11.83 -23.96 2.06
C ALA A 5 12.42 -22.65 2.62
N VAL A 6 11.53 -21.71 2.94
CA VAL A 6 11.68 -20.89 4.16
C VAL A 6 10.83 -21.57 5.22
N THR A 7 11.47 -22.15 6.23
CA THR A 7 10.79 -22.64 7.43
C THR A 7 10.20 -21.42 8.14
N PHE A 8 8.87 -21.33 8.17
CA PHE A 8 8.19 -20.56 9.22
C PHE A 8 8.49 -21.27 10.53
N GLY A 9 9.00 -20.52 11.52
CA GLY A 9 9.20 -21.05 12.87
C GLY A 9 7.92 -21.68 13.39
N GLU A 10 8.05 -22.80 14.08
CA GLU A 10 6.97 -23.48 14.77
C GLU A 10 6.22 -22.45 15.63
N PHE A 11 4.94 -22.27 15.33
CA PHE A 11 4.01 -21.52 16.16
C PHE A 11 3.40 -22.55 17.11
N ASP A 12 3.95 -22.63 18.32
CA ASP A 12 3.45 -23.50 19.37
C ASP A 12 2.02 -23.04 19.76
N GLU A 13 1.05 -23.95 19.69
CA GLU A 13 -0.37 -23.69 19.96
C GLU A 13 -0.70 -23.44 21.45
N ASP A 14 0.30 -23.36 22.33
CA ASP A 14 0.15 -23.24 23.78
C ASP A 14 0.63 -21.90 24.37
N ASP A 15 0.88 -20.90 23.53
CA ASP A 15 1.20 -19.56 23.98
C ASP A 15 -0.10 -18.81 24.33
N GLY A 16 -0.53 -18.98 25.57
CA GLY A 16 -1.58 -18.17 26.18
C GLY A 16 -1.30 -16.69 25.90
N PHE A 17 -2.14 -16.08 25.06
CA PHE A 17 -2.13 -14.65 24.77
C PHE A 17 -2.53 -13.91 26.05
N ASP A 18 -1.55 -13.67 26.92
CA ASP A 18 -1.72 -12.86 28.13
C ASP A 18 -1.83 -11.39 27.72
N ASP A 19 -3.04 -10.89 27.88
CA ASP A 19 -3.61 -9.73 27.20
C ASP A 19 -3.09 -8.37 27.72
N LYS A 20 -1.88 -8.30 28.32
CA LYS A 20 -1.50 -7.11 29.12
C LYS A 20 -0.12 -6.51 29.00
N ASP A 21 0.88 -7.19 28.48
CA ASP A 21 2.23 -6.62 28.47
C ASP A 21 2.88 -6.78 27.10
N GLU A 22 2.50 -5.91 26.16
CA GLU A 22 3.44 -5.12 25.37
C GLU A 22 2.70 -4.27 24.31
N MET A 23 2.31 -3.10 24.78
CA MET A 23 1.92 -1.92 24.03
C MET A 23 2.99 -1.53 22.99
N TRP A 24 2.89 -2.05 21.76
CA TRP A 24 3.67 -1.54 20.62
C TRP A 24 2.79 -0.76 19.65
N ILE A 25 2.44 0.46 20.08
CA ILE A 25 2.35 1.56 19.12
C ILE A 25 3.68 2.30 19.27
N PRO A 26 4.56 2.31 18.26
CA PRO A 26 5.71 3.22 18.26
C PRO A 26 5.21 4.64 18.54
N LEU A 27 5.63 5.19 19.68
CA LEU A 27 5.28 6.53 20.13
C LEU A 27 5.66 7.55 19.06
N LYS A 28 4.82 8.57 18.87
CA LYS A 28 4.98 9.74 17.99
C LYS A 28 6.42 10.29 17.83
N LYS A 29 7.29 10.10 18.83
CA LYS A 29 8.70 10.50 18.82
C LYS A 29 9.53 9.93 17.67
N ASP A 30 9.17 8.75 17.14
CA ASP A 30 9.92 8.14 16.04
C ASP A 30 9.46 8.65 14.66
N LEU A 31 8.24 9.20 14.56
CA LEU A 31 7.71 9.80 13.34
C LEU A 31 8.30 11.18 13.03
N GLU A 32 8.84 11.88 14.02
CA GLU A 32 9.33 13.25 13.89
C GLU A 32 10.73 13.33 13.23
N LYS A 33 11.42 12.20 13.05
CA LYS A 33 12.87 12.20 12.76
C LYS A 33 13.30 11.91 11.32
N SER A 34 12.42 11.60 10.38
CA SER A 34 12.86 11.09 9.07
C SER A 34 12.40 11.85 7.84
N TRP A 35 11.80 13.03 7.94
CA TRP A 35 11.21 13.63 6.75
C TRP A 35 11.68 15.06 6.45
N PRO A 36 12.37 15.29 5.33
CA PRO A 36 12.67 16.64 4.88
C PRO A 36 11.37 17.34 4.48
N LEU A 37 11.16 18.50 5.09
CA LEU A 37 10.23 19.52 4.65
C LEU A 37 10.81 20.16 3.38
N GLU A 38 10.47 19.64 2.20
CA GLU A 38 10.64 20.42 0.97
C GLU A 38 9.28 21.00 0.57
N SER A 39 9.07 22.25 0.99
CA SER A 39 7.93 23.13 0.65
C SER A 39 7.72 23.22 -0.88
N GLU A 40 8.83 23.13 -1.62
CA GLU A 40 8.92 23.34 -3.07
C GLU A 40 8.09 22.33 -3.88
N TYR A 41 7.99 21.08 -3.45
CA TYR A 41 7.17 20.07 -4.14
C TYR A 41 5.68 20.42 -4.07
N TYR A 42 5.19 20.87 -2.92
CA TYR A 42 3.78 21.19 -2.77
C TYR A 42 3.43 22.53 -3.42
N GLU A 43 4.34 23.50 -3.40
CA GLU A 43 4.16 24.75 -4.14
C GLU A 43 3.98 24.48 -5.63
N SER A 44 4.84 23.65 -6.24
CA SER A 44 4.73 23.30 -7.66
C SER A 44 3.47 22.49 -8.00
N VAL A 45 3.09 21.51 -7.16
CA VAL A 45 1.84 20.73 -7.36
C VAL A 45 0.61 21.62 -7.21
N LEU A 46 0.61 22.57 -6.28
CA LEU A 46 -0.51 23.47 -6.08
C LEU A 46 -0.61 24.52 -7.18
N GLU A 47 0.52 24.97 -7.73
CA GLU A 47 0.57 25.82 -8.92
C GLU A 47 0.11 25.08 -10.19
N GLU A 48 0.49 23.81 -10.34
CA GLU A 48 0.07 22.95 -11.46
C GLU A 48 -1.40 22.50 -11.32
N SER A 49 -1.87 22.32 -10.09
CA SER A 49 -3.27 22.01 -9.83
C SER A 49 -4.12 23.19 -10.29
N ALA A 50 -5.04 22.93 -11.21
CA ALA A 50 -6.02 23.92 -11.67
C ALA A 50 -7.01 24.22 -10.54
N LEU A 51 -6.56 24.95 -9.52
CA LEU A 51 -7.40 25.50 -8.48
C LEU A 51 -8.49 26.33 -9.17
N GLY A 52 -9.75 26.08 -8.80
CA GLY A 52 -10.91 26.62 -9.50
C GLY A 52 -10.76 28.12 -9.80
N PRO A 53 -11.09 28.56 -11.03
CA PRO A 53 -10.86 29.95 -11.46
C PRO A 53 -11.69 30.96 -10.65
N GLU A 54 -12.71 30.47 -9.94
CA GLU A 54 -13.61 31.25 -9.08
C GLU A 54 -12.98 31.70 -7.75
N LEU A 55 -11.80 31.18 -7.40
CA LEU A 55 -11.14 31.49 -6.13
C LEU A 55 -10.45 32.85 -6.17
N THR A 56 -10.75 33.69 -5.18
CA THR A 56 -9.99 34.93 -4.96
C THR A 56 -8.55 34.61 -4.51
N LEU A 57 -7.64 35.58 -4.68
CA LEU A 57 -6.24 35.43 -4.25
C LEU A 57 -6.14 35.06 -2.76
N ALA A 58 -6.93 35.71 -1.90
CA ALA A 58 -6.93 35.42 -0.47
C ALA A 58 -7.39 33.98 -0.14
N GLN A 59 -8.39 33.47 -0.87
CA GLN A 59 -8.87 32.09 -0.70
C GLN A 59 -7.86 31.07 -1.21
N ARG A 60 -7.13 31.41 -2.29
CA ARG A 60 -6.04 30.57 -2.79
C ARG A 60 -4.92 30.45 -1.76
N ASP A 61 -4.52 31.56 -1.15
CA ASP A 61 -3.48 31.57 -0.11
C ASP A 61 -3.91 30.76 1.12
N GLU A 62 -5.16 30.89 1.55
CA GLU A 62 -5.72 30.10 2.66
C GLU A 62 -5.73 28.60 2.35
N LEU A 63 -6.16 28.22 1.15
CA LEU A 63 -6.18 26.83 0.70
C LEU A 63 -4.77 26.25 0.66
N LEU A 64 -3.81 26.99 0.10
CA LEU A 64 -2.41 26.58 0.03
C LEU A 64 -1.83 26.38 1.42
N ALA A 65 -2.12 27.27 2.37
CA ALA A 65 -1.70 27.13 3.76
C ALA A 65 -2.26 25.84 4.42
N VAL A 66 -3.50 25.46 4.11
CA VAL A 66 -4.11 24.21 4.61
C VAL A 66 -3.43 22.98 3.98
N CYS A 67 -3.21 23.00 2.66
CA CYS A 67 -2.56 21.91 1.95
C CYS A 67 -1.12 21.68 2.42
N LEU A 68 -0.35 22.75 2.63
CA LEU A 68 1.01 22.66 3.18
C LEU A 68 1.01 22.13 4.61
N ARG A 69 0.09 22.60 5.45
CA ARG A 69 -0.07 22.12 6.84
C ARG A 69 -0.37 20.63 6.91
N HIS A 70 -1.18 20.12 5.98
CA HIS A 70 -1.56 18.71 5.91
C HIS A 70 -0.84 17.96 4.79
N SER A 71 0.33 18.44 4.36
CA SER A 71 1.11 17.87 3.25
C SER A 71 1.26 16.35 3.32
N VAL A 72 1.41 15.79 4.53
CA VAL A 72 1.54 14.35 4.80
C VAL A 72 0.37 13.48 4.32
N VAL A 73 -0.84 14.04 4.19
CA VAL A 73 -2.01 13.24 3.76
C VAL A 73 -2.07 13.07 2.25
N PHE A 74 -1.34 13.88 1.50
CA PHE A 74 -1.34 13.82 0.05
C PHE A 74 -0.30 12.82 -0.45
N PRO A 75 -0.66 11.94 -1.40
CA PRO A 75 0.28 11.01 -2.00
C PRO A 75 1.35 11.78 -2.77
N ARG A 76 2.63 11.45 -2.54
CA ARG A 76 3.73 11.96 -3.37
C ARG A 76 4.13 10.91 -4.43
N PRO A 77 4.58 11.32 -5.62
CA PRO A 77 5.08 10.45 -6.67
C PRO A 77 6.26 9.58 -6.23
N ASP A 78 7.09 10.09 -5.32
CA ASP A 78 8.28 9.46 -4.77
C ASP A 78 8.05 8.83 -3.39
N ALA A 79 6.91 9.12 -2.75
CA ALA A 79 6.60 8.58 -1.44
C ALA A 79 6.26 7.10 -1.52
N LYS A 80 6.73 6.36 -0.52
CA LYS A 80 6.27 4.99 -0.27
C LYS A 80 4.75 5.01 -0.05
N LEU A 81 4.09 3.91 -0.44
CA LEU A 81 2.67 3.73 -0.16
C LEU A 81 2.41 3.87 1.35
N GLY A 82 1.31 4.53 1.70
CA GLY A 82 0.87 4.62 3.09
C GLY A 82 0.54 3.22 3.64
N GLN A 83 1.07 2.91 4.82
CA GLN A 83 0.80 1.66 5.54
C GLN A 83 0.01 1.95 6.81
N CYS A 84 -1.09 1.21 7.02
CA CYS A 84 -1.80 1.25 8.29
C CYS A 84 -1.04 0.41 9.32
N THR A 85 -0.53 1.05 10.37
CA THR A 85 0.16 0.38 11.48
C THR A 85 -0.75 0.11 12.68
N ALA A 86 -2.03 0.46 12.58
CA ALA A 86 -2.98 0.36 13.69
C ALA A 86 -3.37 -1.10 14.04
N GLY A 87 -3.12 -2.07 13.16
CA GLY A 87 -3.36 -3.47 13.46
C GLY A 87 -3.25 -4.37 12.24
N PHE A 88 -3.25 -5.68 12.50
CA PHE A 88 -3.27 -6.74 11.49
C PHE A 88 -4.66 -7.34 11.40
N HIS A 89 -5.07 -7.76 10.20
CA HIS A 89 -6.35 -8.41 9.98
C HIS A 89 -6.16 -9.92 9.76
N HIS A 90 -6.80 -10.72 10.61
CA HIS A 90 -6.88 -12.16 10.42
C HIS A 90 -8.24 -12.53 9.79
N ILE A 91 -8.19 -13.20 8.64
CA ILE A 91 -9.38 -13.67 7.92
C ILE A 91 -9.73 -15.06 8.45
N LYS A 92 -10.87 -15.17 9.16
CA LYS A 92 -11.37 -16.45 9.66
C LYS A 92 -12.01 -17.25 8.52
N THR A 93 -11.32 -18.28 8.05
CA THR A 93 -11.83 -19.18 6.99
C THR A 93 -12.71 -20.31 7.52
N GLY A 94 -12.72 -20.56 8.84
CA GLY A 94 -13.45 -21.69 9.44
C GLY A 94 -12.95 -23.03 8.87
N ASP A 95 -13.88 -23.94 8.60
CA ASP A 95 -13.58 -25.30 8.10
C ASP A 95 -13.55 -25.39 6.55
N VAL A 96 -13.44 -24.24 5.86
CA VAL A 96 -13.47 -24.21 4.39
C VAL A 96 -12.11 -24.64 3.82
N GLU A 97 -12.13 -25.67 3.00
CA GLU A 97 -10.94 -26.15 2.28
C GLU A 97 -10.43 -25.12 1.24
N PRO A 98 -9.11 -25.07 0.99
CA PRO A 98 -8.53 -24.22 -0.05
C PRO A 98 -9.09 -24.48 -1.45
N VAL A 99 -9.43 -23.39 -2.14
CA VAL A 99 -9.85 -23.44 -3.55
C VAL A 99 -8.69 -23.01 -4.44
N TYR A 100 -8.33 -23.89 -5.38
CA TYR A 100 -7.27 -23.65 -6.36
C TYR A 100 -7.84 -23.54 -7.78
N ASP A 101 -7.85 -22.33 -8.32
CA ASP A 101 -8.13 -22.10 -9.73
C ASP A 101 -6.85 -22.04 -10.55
N LEU A 102 -6.81 -22.80 -11.66
CA LEU A 102 -5.73 -22.69 -12.64
C LEU A 102 -5.70 -21.29 -13.29
N PRO A 103 -4.52 -20.65 -13.40
CA PRO A 103 -4.37 -19.38 -14.10
C PRO A 103 -4.83 -19.45 -15.55
N ARG A 104 -5.67 -18.51 -15.97
CA ARG A 104 -6.12 -18.38 -17.36
C ARG A 104 -4.99 -17.87 -18.25
N ARG A 105 -5.03 -18.31 -19.51
CA ARG A 105 -4.14 -17.78 -20.55
C ARG A 105 -4.55 -16.34 -20.92
N HIS A 106 -3.56 -15.45 -20.98
CA HIS A 106 -3.72 -14.10 -21.48
C HIS A 106 -2.99 -13.94 -22.82
N SER A 107 -3.43 -12.99 -23.66
CA SER A 107 -2.69 -12.65 -24.89
C SER A 107 -1.34 -12.02 -24.56
N ALA A 108 -0.38 -12.10 -25.47
CA ALA A 108 0.96 -11.52 -25.26
C ALA A 108 0.92 -10.01 -24.93
N SER A 109 0.00 -9.27 -25.56
CA SER A 109 -0.22 -7.83 -25.28
C SER A 109 -0.69 -7.55 -23.85
N HIS A 110 -1.43 -8.49 -23.27
CA HIS A 110 -1.97 -8.42 -21.92
C HIS A 110 -0.96 -8.85 -20.87
N ILE A 111 -0.18 -9.90 -21.16
CA ILE A 111 0.89 -10.38 -20.27
C ILE A 111 1.88 -9.26 -19.97
N GLY A 112 2.36 -8.53 -20.99
CA GLY A 112 3.30 -7.44 -20.75
C GLY A 112 2.75 -6.30 -19.89
N LYS A 113 1.43 -6.05 -19.92
CA LYS A 113 0.79 -5.07 -19.01
C LYS A 113 0.69 -5.61 -17.59
N LEU A 114 0.30 -6.88 -17.46
CA LEU A 114 0.16 -7.57 -16.19
C LEU A 114 1.52 -7.64 -15.46
N GLU A 115 2.57 -8.09 -16.14
CA GLU A 115 3.92 -8.20 -15.58
C GLU A 115 4.43 -6.85 -15.08
N ARG A 116 4.26 -5.78 -15.85
CA ARG A 116 4.66 -4.43 -15.40
C ARG A 116 3.93 -4.00 -14.12
N GLN A 117 2.63 -4.26 -14.03
CA GLN A 117 1.85 -3.89 -12.84
C GLN A 117 2.24 -4.73 -11.63
N VAL A 118 2.37 -6.04 -11.80
CA VAL A 118 2.76 -6.96 -10.72
C VAL A 118 4.17 -6.65 -10.22
N ASN A 119 5.13 -6.41 -11.13
CA ASN A 119 6.50 -6.05 -10.73
C ASN A 119 6.52 -4.73 -9.94
N ASN A 120 5.76 -3.72 -10.38
CA ASN A 120 5.61 -2.48 -9.62
C ASN A 120 5.03 -2.74 -8.21
N TRP A 121 4.05 -3.63 -8.06
CA TRP A 121 3.51 -3.97 -6.73
C TRP A 121 4.47 -4.77 -5.85
N ILE A 122 5.33 -5.58 -6.46
CA ILE A 122 6.43 -6.27 -5.75
C ILE A 122 7.46 -5.25 -5.27
N GLU A 123 7.86 -4.32 -6.13
CA GLU A 123 8.79 -3.22 -5.78
C GLU A 123 8.23 -2.32 -4.67
N LEU A 124 6.92 -2.04 -4.71
CA LEU A 124 6.21 -1.29 -3.67
C LEU A 124 5.97 -2.09 -2.37
N GLY A 125 6.23 -3.40 -2.35
CA GLY A 125 6.05 -4.28 -1.20
C GLY A 125 4.59 -4.64 -0.87
N VAL A 126 3.66 -4.41 -1.80
CA VAL A 126 2.23 -4.74 -1.62
C VAL A 126 1.96 -6.21 -1.92
N VAL A 127 2.71 -6.78 -2.87
CA VAL A 127 2.59 -8.18 -3.30
C VAL A 127 3.91 -8.88 -3.05
N VAL A 128 3.84 -10.12 -2.56
CA VAL A 128 5.01 -10.97 -2.33
C VAL A 128 4.86 -12.31 -3.05
N PRO A 129 5.95 -12.90 -3.57
CA PRO A 129 5.93 -14.27 -4.05
C PRO A 129 5.54 -15.24 -2.92
N CYS A 130 4.63 -16.16 -3.18
CA CYS A 130 4.24 -17.18 -2.21
C CYS A 130 3.90 -18.52 -2.90
N SER A 131 3.86 -19.59 -2.10
CA SER A 131 3.32 -20.89 -2.51
C SER A 131 2.07 -21.16 -1.69
N SER A 132 0.90 -21.07 -2.32
CA SER A 132 -0.39 -21.16 -1.66
C SER A 132 -1.25 -22.27 -2.27
N LEU A 133 -2.04 -22.94 -1.44
CA LEU A 133 -3.11 -23.84 -1.88
C LEU A 133 -4.33 -23.06 -2.39
N TRP A 134 -4.40 -21.76 -2.10
CA TRP A 134 -5.39 -20.84 -2.63
C TRP A 134 -4.88 -20.19 -3.91
N SER A 135 -5.68 -20.24 -4.96
CA SER A 135 -5.39 -19.55 -6.22
C SER A 135 -6.68 -19.03 -6.85
N SER A 136 -6.64 -17.81 -7.38
CA SER A 136 -7.76 -17.18 -8.09
C SER A 136 -7.26 -16.52 -9.36
N ASN A 137 -8.12 -16.49 -10.38
CA ASN A 137 -7.79 -15.93 -11.69
C ASN A 137 -7.71 -14.39 -11.67
N ILE A 138 -6.76 -13.84 -12.42
CA ILE A 138 -6.63 -12.39 -12.64
C ILE A 138 -7.39 -12.01 -13.90
N PHE A 139 -8.13 -10.90 -13.83
CA PHE A 139 -8.88 -10.35 -14.97
C PHE A 139 -8.38 -8.94 -15.29
N LEU A 140 -8.18 -8.66 -16.58
CA LEU A 140 -7.84 -7.33 -17.05
C LEU A 140 -9.11 -6.58 -17.43
N VAL A 141 -9.31 -5.43 -16.80
CA VAL A 141 -10.47 -4.57 -17.07
C VAL A 141 -9.96 -3.27 -17.69
N PRO A 142 -10.41 -2.90 -18.91
CA PRO A 142 -10.06 -1.60 -19.49
C PRO A 142 -10.74 -0.49 -18.68
N LYS A 143 -9.94 0.44 -18.16
CA LYS A 143 -10.45 1.68 -17.56
C LYS A 143 -10.85 2.63 -18.69
N LYS A 144 -11.98 3.33 -18.53
CA LYS A 144 -12.34 4.43 -19.44
C LYS A 144 -11.26 5.52 -19.29
N GLY A 145 -10.64 5.88 -20.41
CA GLY A 145 -9.83 7.09 -20.51
C GLY A 145 -10.69 8.33 -20.53
#